data_AF-A0A6N6SVG9-F1
#
_entry.id   AF-A0A6N6SVG9-F1
#
_cell.length_a   1.000
_cell.length_b   1.000
_cell.length_c   1.000
_cell.angle_alpha   90.00
_cell.angle_beta   90.00
_cell.angle_gamma   90.00
#
_symmetry.space_group_name_H-M   'P 1'
#
loop_
_entity.id
_entity.type
_entity.pdbx_description
1 polymer ?
#
loop_
_entity_poly.entity_id
_entity_poly.type
_entity_poly.pdbx_seq_one_letter_code
_entity_poly.pdbx_strand_id
1 'polypeptide(L)'
;MPSSAQAQMPASADLTSGYGAAGFDELIMASGVFKPHWHAFLETLAALDPATRSLRMEQLNRRVRETGIAYDLFSDPASTAQPWRVDLVPLIFAPEDWRQLERALVQRARLFEALLADLYGAQRLLGSGMVPHELVLSDPSFLRPCRNLRPGGGYIQFFAADVARGPDGRWRVIDTHTETPAGIGYALANRMVHTHVAGDIFGACKALRLAPFFQQLQAALAKRANRADPTIALLTPGPRHSDFFSHAYLARYLGLLLVEGGDLRVVGEHVSLKTLEGLMPIDSLVRCVAGDVADPLELDSAGFAGPVGLLQVVRAQPDRVVNALGSAIAENRGLSAYLPGLAQQLVGEDLLIPDGPRTWLGDAVGRQH
;
A
#
# COMPACT_ATOMS: atom_id res chain seq x y z
N MET A 1 2.57 1.57 53.06
CA MET A 1 2.99 1.00 51.77
C MET A 1 1.89 0.06 51.31
N PRO A 2 1.03 0.42 50.34
CA PRO A 2 0.03 -0.51 49.86
C PRO A 2 0.63 -1.37 48.75
N SER A 3 0.46 -2.68 48.97
CA SER A 3 0.65 -3.78 48.04
C SER A 3 0.03 -3.48 46.67
N SER A 4 0.86 -3.39 45.64
CA SER A 4 0.43 -3.40 44.25
C SER A 4 -0.16 -4.77 43.92
N ALA A 5 -1.49 -4.84 43.88
CA ALA A 5 -2.23 -5.99 43.38
C ALA A 5 -1.80 -6.29 41.94
N GLN A 6 -1.02 -7.35 41.75
CA GLN A 6 -0.91 -8.02 40.47
C GLN A 6 -2.29 -8.61 40.16
N ALA A 7 -3.06 -7.92 39.33
CA ALA A 7 -4.20 -8.53 38.64
C ALA A 7 -3.62 -9.53 37.62
N GLN A 8 -3.19 -10.70 38.09
CA GLN A 8 -3.01 -11.86 37.22
C GLN A 8 -4.40 -12.30 36.78
N MET A 9 -4.72 -12.08 35.51
CA MET A 9 -5.89 -12.70 34.88
C MET A 9 -5.59 -14.20 34.66
N PRO A 10 -6.26 -15.12 35.36
CA PRO A 10 -5.90 -16.53 35.33
C PRO A 10 -6.24 -17.23 34.00
N ALA A 11 -7.16 -16.69 33.19
CA ALA A 11 -7.57 -17.30 31.92
C ALA A 11 -6.62 -17.02 30.74
N SER A 12 -5.84 -15.94 30.78
CA SER A 12 -4.89 -15.58 29.71
C SER A 12 -3.52 -16.25 29.83
N ALA A 13 -3.22 -16.87 30.97
CA ALA A 13 -1.93 -17.52 31.22
C ALA A 13 -1.67 -18.70 30.29
N ASP A 14 -2.72 -19.43 29.89
CA ASP A 14 -2.61 -20.57 28.96
C ASP A 14 -2.32 -20.11 27.51
N LEU A 15 -2.82 -18.94 27.11
CA LEU A 15 -2.62 -18.39 25.75
C LEU A 15 -1.19 -17.97 25.46
N THR A 16 -0.40 -17.72 26.50
CA THR A 16 0.94 -17.11 26.39
C THR A 16 2.00 -17.93 27.11
N SER A 17 1.69 -19.19 27.41
CA SER A 17 2.64 -20.11 28.02
C SER A 17 3.88 -20.25 27.13
N GLY A 18 5.06 -19.92 27.67
CA GLY A 18 6.32 -19.91 26.94
C GLY A 18 6.56 -18.67 26.06
N TYR A 19 5.68 -17.68 26.08
CA TYR A 19 5.90 -16.40 25.39
C TYR A 19 6.87 -15.53 26.17
N GLY A 20 7.95 -15.10 25.51
CA GLY A 20 8.92 -14.17 26.06
C GLY A 20 9.50 -13.31 24.95
N ALA A 21 9.84 -12.07 25.28
CA ALA A 21 10.37 -11.12 24.32
C ALA A 21 11.80 -10.70 24.65
N ALA A 22 12.64 -10.62 23.62
CA ALA A 22 13.95 -10.00 23.68
C ALA A 22 13.88 -8.63 23.00
N GLY A 23 13.70 -7.56 23.80
CA GLY A 23 13.55 -6.19 23.31
C GLY A 23 12.10 -5.70 23.30
N PHE A 24 11.78 -4.76 22.41
CA PHE A 24 10.40 -4.29 22.26
C PHE A 24 9.48 -5.41 21.75
N ASP A 25 8.32 -5.55 22.39
CA ASP A 25 7.30 -6.54 22.04
C ASP A 25 5.96 -5.85 21.80
N GLU A 26 5.12 -6.38 20.90
CA GLU A 26 3.83 -5.78 20.62
C GLU A 26 2.74 -6.14 21.64
N LEU A 27 2.86 -7.28 22.32
CA LEU A 27 1.88 -7.84 23.25
C LEU A 27 2.19 -7.50 24.71
N ILE A 28 3.45 -7.64 25.13
CA ILE A 28 3.88 -7.45 26.52
C ILE A 28 4.73 -6.19 26.70
N MET A 29 4.63 -5.58 27.88
CA MET A 29 5.56 -4.54 28.34
C MET A 29 6.86 -5.17 28.85
N ALA A 30 7.90 -4.36 29.02
CA ALA A 30 9.17 -4.79 29.63
C ALA A 30 9.00 -5.38 31.04
N SER A 31 7.91 -5.03 31.75
CA SER A 31 7.54 -5.61 33.04
C SER A 31 6.96 -7.03 32.96
N GLY A 32 6.72 -7.55 31.75
CA GLY A 32 6.05 -8.84 31.51
C GLY A 32 4.52 -8.78 31.57
N VAL A 33 3.93 -7.61 31.80
CA VAL A 33 2.47 -7.42 31.82
C VAL A 33 1.97 -7.08 30.42
N PHE A 34 0.79 -7.58 30.04
CA PHE A 34 0.17 -7.25 28.76
C PHE A 34 -0.07 -5.76 28.59
N LYS A 35 0.11 -5.26 27.36
CA LYS A 35 -0.23 -3.87 27.07
C LYS A 35 -1.75 -3.67 27.15
N PRO A 36 -2.24 -2.50 27.66
CA PRO A 36 -3.67 -2.31 27.91
C PRO A 36 -4.59 -2.51 26.71
N HIS A 37 -4.15 -2.17 25.49
CA HIS A 37 -4.95 -2.32 24.27
C HIS A 37 -5.17 -3.78 23.85
N TRP A 38 -4.42 -4.74 24.43
CA TRP A 38 -4.61 -6.17 24.20
C TRP A 38 -5.63 -6.81 25.16
N HIS A 39 -5.98 -6.17 26.27
CA HIS A 39 -6.81 -6.81 27.32
C HIS A 39 -8.15 -7.31 26.78
N ALA A 40 -8.93 -6.46 26.11
CA ALA A 40 -10.24 -6.85 25.58
C ALA A 40 -10.14 -8.02 24.58
N PHE A 41 -9.08 -8.04 23.77
CA PHE A 41 -8.83 -9.12 22.83
C PHE A 41 -8.51 -10.43 23.56
N LEU A 42 -7.57 -10.40 24.50
CA LEU A 42 -7.14 -11.56 25.27
C LEU A 42 -8.27 -12.12 26.14
N GLU A 43 -9.07 -11.28 26.77
CA GLU A 43 -10.25 -11.69 27.54
C GLU A 43 -11.27 -12.42 26.65
N THR A 44 -11.59 -11.85 25.49
CA THR A 44 -12.57 -12.46 24.58
C THR A 44 -12.03 -13.75 23.96
N LEU A 45 -10.73 -13.79 23.63
CA LEU A 45 -10.09 -14.99 23.09
C LEU A 45 -9.97 -16.10 24.14
N ALA A 46 -9.65 -15.75 25.40
CA ALA A 46 -9.54 -16.71 26.51
C ALA A 46 -10.91 -17.27 26.94
N ALA A 47 -12.00 -16.54 26.71
CA ALA A 47 -13.35 -17.03 26.93
C ALA A 47 -13.76 -18.15 25.95
N LEU A 48 -13.04 -18.32 24.83
CA LEU A 48 -13.25 -19.41 23.89
C LEU A 48 -12.45 -20.64 24.31
N ASP A 49 -13.12 -21.79 24.40
CA ASP A 49 -12.44 -23.06 24.61
C ASP A 49 -11.46 -23.38 23.45
N PRO A 50 -10.42 -24.20 23.68
CA PRO A 50 -9.41 -24.51 22.66
C PRO A 50 -9.98 -25.10 21.36
N ALA A 51 -11.07 -25.89 21.44
CA ALA A 51 -11.69 -26.49 20.26
C ALA A 51 -12.41 -25.43 19.42
N THR A 52 -13.11 -24.49 20.07
CA THR A 52 -13.74 -23.35 19.39
C THR A 52 -12.70 -22.43 18.73
N ARG A 53 -11.56 -22.16 19.39
CA ARG A 53 -10.45 -21.40 18.80
C ARG A 53 -9.91 -22.08 17.54
N SER A 54 -9.66 -23.38 17.61
CA SER A 54 -9.18 -24.18 16.49
C SER A 54 -10.18 -24.22 15.33
N LEU A 55 -11.46 -24.37 15.63
CA LEU A 55 -12.54 -24.33 14.65
C LEU A 55 -12.62 -22.98 13.94
N ARG A 56 -12.53 -21.86 14.68
CA ARG A 56 -12.51 -20.52 14.08
C ARG A 56 -11.29 -20.33 13.19
N MET A 57 -10.11 -20.78 13.61
CA MET A 57 -8.91 -20.74 12.77
C MET A 57 -9.06 -21.54 11.47
N GLU A 58 -9.69 -22.72 11.54
CA GLU A 58 -9.96 -23.53 10.36
C GLU A 58 -10.98 -22.85 9.43
N GLN A 59 -12.06 -22.29 9.98
CA GLN A 59 -13.07 -21.55 9.23
C GLN A 59 -12.48 -20.32 8.54
N LEU A 60 -11.60 -19.59 9.23
CA LEU A 60 -10.87 -18.44 8.70
C LEU A 60 -10.05 -18.85 7.48
N ASN A 61 -9.18 -19.86 7.64
CA ASN A 61 -8.32 -20.33 6.55
C ASN A 61 -9.10 -21.01 5.41
N ARG A 62 -10.24 -21.65 5.71
CA ARG A 62 -11.15 -22.19 4.69
C ARG A 62 -11.72 -21.07 3.82
N ARG A 63 -12.18 -19.98 4.43
CA ARG A 63 -12.68 -18.81 3.69
C ARG A 63 -11.60 -18.12 2.88
N VAL A 64 -10.36 -18.05 3.40
CA VAL A 64 -9.23 -17.51 2.66
C VAL A 64 -9.00 -18.31 1.36
N ARG A 65 -9.13 -19.64 1.41
CA ARG A 65 -9.10 -20.51 0.22
C ARG A 65 -10.30 -20.29 -0.70
N GLU A 66 -11.52 -20.26 -0.17
CA GLU A 66 -12.76 -20.07 -0.95
C GLU A 66 -12.83 -18.69 -1.63
N THR A 67 -12.24 -17.66 -1.01
CA THR A 67 -12.23 -16.29 -1.55
C THR A 67 -11.18 -16.11 -2.65
N GLY A 68 -10.30 -17.09 -2.85
CA GLY A 68 -9.18 -17.01 -3.80
C GLY A 68 -7.97 -16.22 -3.29
N ILE A 69 -7.99 -15.74 -2.03
CA ILE A 69 -6.83 -15.06 -1.40
C ILE A 69 -5.64 -16.02 -1.32
N ALA A 70 -5.90 -17.31 -1.09
CA ALA A 70 -4.88 -18.34 -0.88
C ALA A 70 -4.08 -18.74 -2.12
N TYR A 71 -4.60 -18.42 -3.31
CA TYR A 71 -4.05 -18.92 -4.57
C TYR A 71 -3.68 -17.76 -5.47
N ASP A 72 -2.38 -17.65 -5.75
CA ASP A 72 -1.99 -17.26 -7.10
C ASP A 72 -2.45 -18.41 -8.01
N LEU A 73 -3.65 -18.25 -8.60
CA LEU A 73 -4.30 -19.24 -9.47
C LEU A 73 -3.42 -19.65 -10.67
N PHE A 74 -2.31 -18.93 -10.90
CA PHE A 74 -1.37 -19.13 -12.00
C PHE A 74 0.04 -19.47 -11.51
N SER A 75 0.23 -19.67 -10.20
CA SER A 75 1.49 -20.19 -9.65
C SER A 75 1.75 -21.63 -10.11
N ASP A 76 3.02 -21.93 -10.38
CA ASP A 76 3.49 -23.25 -10.82
C ASP A 76 2.95 -24.35 -9.88
N PRO A 77 2.40 -25.48 -10.39
CA PRO A 77 2.09 -26.65 -9.57
C PRO A 77 3.26 -27.18 -8.74
N ALA A 78 4.50 -26.87 -9.13
CA ALA A 78 5.73 -27.17 -8.38
C ALA A 78 6.11 -26.08 -7.34
N SER A 79 5.33 -24.99 -7.26
CA SER A 79 5.52 -23.92 -6.29
C SER A 79 5.36 -24.44 -4.88
N THR A 80 6.41 -24.27 -4.07
CA THR A 80 6.41 -24.54 -2.63
C THR A 80 5.82 -23.37 -1.83
N ALA A 81 5.26 -22.34 -2.50
CA ALA A 81 4.69 -21.19 -1.84
C ALA A 81 3.56 -21.62 -0.90
N GLN A 82 3.72 -21.29 0.38
CA GLN A 82 2.69 -21.55 1.37
C GLN A 82 1.43 -20.76 0.97
N PRO A 83 0.25 -21.41 0.89
CA PRO A 83 -0.99 -20.70 0.60
C PRO A 83 -1.17 -19.55 1.61
N TRP A 84 -1.70 -18.40 1.15
CA TRP A 84 -1.97 -17.28 2.05
C TRP A 84 -2.78 -17.76 3.26
N ARG A 85 -2.34 -17.40 4.46
CA ARG A 85 -2.99 -17.75 5.72
C ARG A 85 -3.25 -16.48 6.50
N VAL A 86 -4.37 -16.47 7.18
CA VAL A 86 -4.73 -15.38 8.10
C VAL A 86 -4.76 -15.98 9.50
N ASP A 87 -4.14 -15.29 10.44
CA ASP A 87 -4.19 -15.67 11.85
C ASP A 87 -5.44 -15.09 12.52
N LEU A 88 -5.98 -15.82 13.50
CA LEU A 88 -7.07 -15.35 14.35
C LEU A 88 -6.60 -14.22 15.27
N VAL A 89 -5.32 -14.20 15.63
CA VAL A 89 -4.67 -13.16 16.43
C VAL A 89 -4.18 -12.04 15.50
N PRO A 90 -4.82 -10.85 15.52
CA PRO A 90 -4.38 -9.72 14.72
C PRO A 90 -3.18 -9.03 15.37
N LEU A 91 -2.45 -8.23 14.61
CA LEU A 91 -1.58 -7.21 15.19
C LEU A 91 -2.44 -6.02 15.63
N ILE A 92 -2.44 -5.71 16.93
CA ILE A 92 -3.23 -4.62 17.51
C ILE A 92 -2.33 -3.42 17.77
N PHE A 93 -2.76 -2.25 17.28
CA PHE A 93 -2.09 -0.98 17.52
C PHE A 93 -2.83 -0.17 18.58
N ALA A 94 -2.07 0.43 19.51
CA ALA A 94 -2.62 1.46 20.40
C ALA A 94 -3.09 2.67 19.57
N PRO A 95 -4.14 3.39 20.01
CA PRO A 95 -4.63 4.58 19.30
C PRO A 95 -3.56 5.65 19.10
N GLU A 96 -2.68 5.85 20.07
CA GLU A 96 -1.59 6.82 20.03
C GLU A 96 -0.53 6.43 18.98
N ASP A 97 -0.15 5.15 18.95
CA ASP A 97 0.80 4.59 17.98
C ASP A 97 0.27 4.74 16.56
N TRP A 98 -1.02 4.44 16.35
CA TRP A 98 -1.66 4.58 15.06
C TRP A 98 -1.70 6.04 14.60
N ARG A 99 -2.09 6.99 15.48
CA ARG A 99 -2.11 8.43 15.14
C ARG A 99 -0.72 8.97 14.79
N GLN A 100 0.32 8.51 15.48
CA GLN A 100 1.69 8.90 15.15
C GLN A 100 2.08 8.39 13.77
N LEU A 101 1.80 7.11 13.48
CA LEU A 101 2.09 6.49 12.19
C LEU A 101 1.32 7.18 11.06
N GLU A 102 0.02 7.41 11.24
CA GLU A 102 -0.85 8.12 10.29
C GLU A 102 -0.27 9.50 9.95
N ARG A 103 0.05 10.32 10.96
CA ARG A 103 0.61 11.65 10.76
C ARG A 103 1.92 11.60 9.95
N ALA A 104 2.80 10.65 10.26
CA ALA A 104 4.08 10.50 9.58
C ALA A 104 3.93 10.03 8.13
N LEU A 105 3.01 9.09 7.86
CA LEU A 105 2.75 8.61 6.50
C LEU A 105 2.06 9.68 5.65
N VAL A 106 1.17 10.49 6.22
CA VAL A 106 0.57 11.65 5.54
C VAL A 106 1.65 12.70 5.20
N GLN A 107 2.56 13.01 6.13
CA GLN A 107 3.73 13.85 5.80
C GLN A 107 4.50 13.27 4.62
N ARG A 108 4.81 11.98 4.67
CA ARG A 108 5.66 11.33 3.66
C ARG A 108 5.00 11.32 2.29
N ALA A 109 3.69 11.10 2.20
CA ALA A 109 2.94 11.25 0.96
C ALA A 109 3.06 12.69 0.40
N ARG A 110 2.91 13.72 1.24
CA ARG A 110 3.09 15.13 0.82
C ARG A 110 4.52 15.43 0.36
N LEU A 111 5.52 14.87 1.03
CA LEU A 111 6.92 15.00 0.66
C LEU A 111 7.17 14.41 -0.73
N PHE A 112 6.72 13.18 -0.99
CA PHE A 112 6.89 12.55 -2.29
C PHE A 112 6.07 13.21 -3.39
N GLU A 113 4.87 13.71 -3.08
CA GLU A 113 4.09 14.53 -4.01
C GLU A 113 4.87 15.79 -4.44
N ALA A 114 5.47 16.51 -3.48
CA ALA A 114 6.28 17.69 -3.78
C ALA A 114 7.59 17.35 -4.52
N LEU A 115 8.22 16.20 -4.19
CA LEU A 115 9.39 15.69 -4.89
C LEU A 115 9.07 15.42 -6.36
N LEU A 116 8.01 14.67 -6.64
CA LEU A 116 7.57 14.36 -8.01
C LEU A 116 7.22 15.62 -8.79
N ALA A 117 6.54 16.59 -8.15
CA ALA A 117 6.23 17.87 -8.77
C ALA A 117 7.49 18.67 -9.17
N ASP A 118 8.58 18.58 -8.40
CA ASP A 118 9.85 19.19 -8.77
C ASP A 118 10.57 18.40 -9.87
N LEU A 119 10.70 17.07 -9.72
CA LEU A 119 11.44 16.21 -10.65
C LEU A 119 10.84 16.19 -12.07
N TYR A 120 9.52 16.20 -12.19
CA TYR A 120 8.82 16.30 -13.47
C TYR A 120 8.55 17.75 -13.91
N GLY A 121 8.74 18.72 -13.03
CA GLY A 121 8.54 20.15 -13.28
C GLY A 121 9.84 20.92 -13.46
N ALA A 122 10.11 21.83 -12.51
CA ALA A 122 11.20 22.80 -12.61
C ALA A 122 12.60 22.23 -12.30
N GLN A 123 12.67 21.04 -11.71
CA GLN A 123 13.91 20.32 -11.39
C GLN A 123 14.91 21.14 -10.55
N ARG A 124 14.41 21.93 -9.59
CA ARG A 124 15.27 22.76 -8.72
C ARG A 124 16.12 21.91 -7.79
N LEU A 125 15.64 20.73 -7.38
CA LEU A 125 16.38 19.81 -6.53
C LEU A 125 17.63 19.27 -7.22
N LEU A 126 17.51 18.98 -8.53
CA LEU A 126 18.65 18.60 -9.37
C LEU A 126 19.57 19.80 -9.61
N GLY A 127 19.00 20.95 -10.00
CA GLY A 127 19.77 22.16 -10.31
C GLY A 127 20.56 22.73 -9.12
N SER A 128 20.07 22.54 -7.89
CA SER A 128 20.77 22.93 -6.66
C SER A 128 21.73 21.86 -6.13
N GLY A 129 21.71 20.65 -6.67
CA GLY A 129 22.49 19.51 -6.17
C GLY A 129 21.96 18.90 -4.87
N MET A 130 20.76 19.29 -4.41
CA MET A 130 20.13 18.69 -3.22
C MET A 130 19.77 17.22 -3.45
N VAL A 131 19.49 16.85 -4.70
CA VAL A 131 19.38 15.45 -5.15
C VAL A 131 20.44 15.21 -6.23
N PRO A 132 21.32 14.22 -6.08
CA PRO A 132 22.26 13.81 -7.12
C PRO A 132 21.56 13.48 -8.43
N HIS A 133 22.15 13.93 -9.55
CA HIS A 133 21.60 13.70 -10.88
C HIS A 133 21.53 12.21 -11.20
N GLU A 134 22.52 11.43 -10.77
CA GLU A 134 22.64 10.01 -11.02
C GLU A 134 21.51 9.22 -10.34
N LEU A 135 21.05 9.65 -9.16
CA LEU A 135 19.92 9.02 -8.46
C LEU A 135 18.62 9.11 -9.24
N VAL A 136 18.46 10.13 -10.09
CA VAL A 136 17.21 10.33 -10.83
C VAL A 136 17.38 9.96 -12.30
N LEU A 137 18.38 10.50 -12.98
CA LEU A 137 18.48 10.45 -14.44
C LEU A 137 18.96 9.10 -14.99
N SER A 138 19.57 8.25 -14.15
CA SER A 138 19.94 6.88 -14.50
C SER A 138 18.96 5.83 -14.00
N ASP A 139 17.97 6.23 -13.20
CA ASP A 139 16.95 5.32 -12.69
C ASP A 139 15.91 5.05 -13.80
N PRO A 140 15.64 3.78 -14.16
CA PRO A 140 14.65 3.44 -15.18
C PRO A 140 13.22 3.88 -14.82
N SER A 141 12.90 4.03 -13.53
CA SER A 141 11.62 4.53 -13.05
C SER A 141 11.42 6.02 -13.32
N PHE A 142 12.49 6.78 -13.63
CA PHE A 142 12.35 8.16 -14.10
C PHE A 142 11.96 8.21 -15.58
N LEU A 143 10.64 8.25 -15.83
CA LEU A 143 10.09 8.29 -17.18
C LEU A 143 10.27 9.68 -17.82
N ARG A 144 11.36 9.90 -18.57
CA ARG A 144 11.62 11.16 -19.31
C ARG A 144 10.42 11.65 -20.15
N PRO A 145 9.65 10.78 -20.82
CA PRO A 145 8.46 11.20 -21.58
C PRO A 145 7.35 11.87 -20.76
N CYS A 146 7.39 11.73 -19.42
CA CYS A 146 6.48 12.34 -18.45
C CYS A 146 6.89 13.76 -18.01
N ARG A 147 7.97 14.33 -18.56
CA ARG A 147 8.38 15.71 -18.23
C ARG A 147 7.26 16.70 -18.52
N ASN A 148 7.09 17.66 -17.61
CA ASN A 148 6.05 18.70 -17.61
C ASN A 148 4.60 18.18 -17.46
N LEU A 149 4.39 16.89 -17.20
CA LEU A 149 3.08 16.44 -16.73
C LEU A 149 2.76 17.12 -15.40
N ARG A 150 1.54 17.63 -15.26
CA ARG A 150 1.07 18.29 -14.04
C ARG A 150 -0.38 17.87 -13.76
N PRO A 151 -0.60 16.72 -13.10
CA PRO A 151 -1.94 16.29 -12.72
C PRO A 151 -2.55 17.26 -11.71
N GLY A 152 -3.77 17.76 -11.99
CA GLY A 152 -4.46 18.70 -11.11
C GLY A 152 -4.88 18.07 -9.78
N GLY A 153 -5.11 16.76 -9.77
CA GLY A 153 -5.36 15.96 -8.57
C GLY A 153 -4.09 15.46 -7.86
N GLY A 154 -2.90 15.83 -8.33
CA GLY A 154 -1.61 15.33 -7.81
C GLY A 154 -1.13 14.03 -8.43
N TYR A 155 0.13 13.67 -8.20
CA TYR A 155 0.80 12.49 -8.74
C TYR A 155 0.41 11.21 -8.00
N ILE A 156 0.22 11.28 -6.68
CA ILE A 156 0.00 10.13 -5.81
C ILE A 156 -1.42 10.15 -5.21
N GLN A 157 -2.28 9.22 -5.63
CA GLN A 157 -3.57 8.94 -5.01
C GLN A 157 -3.50 7.76 -4.04
N PHE A 158 -2.76 6.72 -4.44
CA PHE A 158 -2.47 5.54 -3.64
C PHE A 158 -1.04 5.63 -3.14
N PHE A 159 -0.89 5.71 -1.82
CA PHE A 159 0.40 5.70 -1.15
C PHE A 159 0.40 4.56 -0.13
N ALA A 160 1.46 3.76 -0.13
CA ALA A 160 1.71 2.80 0.93
C ALA A 160 3.18 2.83 1.35
N ALA A 161 3.44 2.38 2.57
CA ALA A 161 4.78 2.21 3.08
C ALA A 161 4.85 0.94 3.91
N ASP A 162 5.93 0.19 3.72
CA ASP A 162 6.25 -0.93 4.58
C ASP A 162 6.96 -0.39 5.82
N VAL A 163 6.41 -0.68 7.00
CA VAL A 163 6.94 -0.17 8.26
C VAL A 163 7.32 -1.31 9.19
N ALA A 164 8.44 -1.13 9.88
CA ALA A 164 8.88 -2.04 10.92
C ALA A 164 9.15 -1.27 12.20
N ARG A 165 8.88 -1.89 13.34
CA ARG A 165 9.28 -1.39 14.65
C ARG A 165 10.55 -2.09 15.08
N GLY A 166 11.59 -1.32 15.35
CA GLY A 166 12.88 -1.85 15.79
C GLY A 166 12.84 -2.39 17.24
N PRO A 167 13.90 -3.08 17.69
CA PRO A 167 14.01 -3.52 19.09
C PRO A 167 13.99 -2.38 20.12
N ASP A 168 14.27 -1.16 19.66
CA ASP A 168 14.20 0.10 20.42
C ASP A 168 12.77 0.70 20.46
N GLY A 169 11.78 0.01 19.89
CA GLY A 169 10.38 0.45 19.83
C GLY A 169 10.10 1.56 18.81
N ARG A 170 11.10 1.98 18.03
CA ARG A 170 10.93 3.07 17.04
C ARG A 170 10.49 2.54 15.69
N TRP A 171 9.55 3.24 15.08
CA TRP A 171 9.12 3.00 13.70
C TRP A 171 10.20 3.39 12.70
N ARG A 172 10.33 2.58 11.65
CA ARG A 172 11.16 2.86 10.48
C ARG A 172 10.43 2.45 9.22
N VAL A 173 10.60 3.22 8.15
CA VAL A 173 10.13 2.83 6.81
C VAL A 173 11.16 1.90 6.15
N ILE A 174 10.68 0.75 5.69
CA ILE A 174 11.46 -0.28 4.99
C ILE A 174 11.33 -0.08 3.48
N ASP A 175 10.13 0.17 3.00
CA ASP A 175 9.88 0.46 1.60
C ASP A 175 8.74 1.43 1.41
N THR A 176 8.69 2.04 0.24
CA THR A 176 7.64 2.99 -0.15
C THR A 176 7.06 2.55 -1.47
N HIS A 177 5.74 2.64 -1.58
CA HIS A 177 4.98 2.32 -2.78
C HIS A 177 4.16 3.54 -3.21
N THR A 178 4.51 4.08 -4.37
CA THR A 178 3.92 5.26 -5.01
C THR A 178 3.49 4.98 -6.45
N GLU A 179 3.84 3.85 -7.02
CA GLU A 179 3.55 3.51 -8.42
C GLU A 179 2.15 2.93 -8.59
N THR A 180 1.85 1.86 -7.86
CA THR A 180 0.61 1.09 -7.97
C THR A 180 -0.07 0.90 -6.61
N PRO A 181 -1.38 0.57 -6.57
CA PRO A 181 -2.08 0.25 -5.32
C PRO A 181 -1.55 -1.03 -4.63
N ALA A 182 -0.54 -0.88 -3.77
CA ALA A 182 0.07 -2.00 -3.06
C ALA A 182 -0.80 -2.52 -1.89
N GLY A 183 -1.03 -3.84 -1.83
CA GLY A 183 -1.56 -4.55 -0.65
C GLY A 183 -3.00 -4.26 -0.20
N ILE A 184 -3.65 -3.22 -0.73
CA ILE A 184 -4.96 -2.73 -0.29
C ILE A 184 -6.08 -3.78 -0.42
N GLY A 185 -6.08 -4.57 -1.51
CA GLY A 185 -7.05 -5.64 -1.73
C GLY A 185 -6.89 -6.78 -0.72
N TYR A 186 -5.65 -7.15 -0.39
CA TYR A 186 -5.37 -8.13 0.66
C TYR A 186 -5.81 -7.63 2.04
N ALA A 187 -5.51 -6.38 2.40
CA ALA A 187 -5.92 -5.79 3.68
C ALA A 187 -7.44 -5.81 3.86
N LEU A 188 -8.18 -5.43 2.80
CA LEU A 188 -9.64 -5.49 2.78
C LEU A 188 -10.16 -6.93 2.88
N ALA A 189 -9.62 -7.85 2.08
CA ALA A 189 -10.06 -9.24 2.07
C ALA A 189 -9.82 -9.92 3.43
N ASN A 190 -8.64 -9.72 4.02
CA ASN A 190 -8.31 -10.18 5.37
C ASN A 190 -9.31 -9.64 6.39
N ARG A 191 -9.63 -8.34 6.33
CA ARG A 191 -10.59 -7.73 7.25
C ARG A 191 -12.00 -8.32 7.08
N MET A 192 -12.46 -8.55 5.85
CA MET A 192 -13.78 -9.13 5.59
C MET A 192 -13.90 -10.55 6.12
N VAL A 193 -12.89 -11.39 5.86
CA VAL A 193 -12.86 -12.78 6.34
C VAL A 193 -12.82 -12.83 7.86
N HIS A 194 -11.98 -12.02 8.49
CA HIS A 194 -11.84 -11.97 9.94
C HIS A 194 -13.11 -11.41 10.61
N THR A 195 -13.72 -10.35 10.07
CA THR A 195 -14.99 -9.79 10.60
C THR A 195 -16.12 -10.82 10.56
N HIS A 196 -16.14 -11.70 9.56
CA HIS A 196 -17.18 -12.73 9.48
C HIS A 196 -16.96 -13.86 10.49
N VAL A 197 -15.71 -14.28 10.74
CA VAL A 197 -15.40 -15.42 11.61
C VAL A 197 -15.28 -15.02 13.09
N ALA A 198 -14.78 -13.81 13.36
CA ALA A 198 -14.42 -13.33 14.69
C ALA A 198 -15.00 -11.92 14.96
N GLY A 199 -16.17 -11.62 14.39
CA GLY A 199 -16.81 -10.30 14.51
C GLY A 199 -17.15 -9.91 15.95
N ASP A 200 -17.45 -10.89 16.80
CA ASP A 200 -17.63 -10.72 18.25
C ASP A 200 -16.35 -10.21 18.94
N ILE A 201 -15.20 -10.84 18.63
CA ILE A 201 -13.89 -10.44 19.15
C ILE A 201 -13.54 -9.02 18.68
N PHE A 202 -13.75 -8.70 17.40
CA PHE A 202 -13.52 -7.35 16.89
C PHE A 202 -14.43 -6.30 17.51
N GLY A 203 -15.70 -6.65 17.72
CA GLY A 203 -16.68 -5.79 18.39
C GLY A 203 -16.23 -5.43 19.79
N ALA A 204 -15.78 -6.42 20.57
CA ALA A 204 -15.25 -6.21 21.92
C ALA A 204 -14.01 -5.29 21.93
N CYS A 205 -13.13 -5.41 20.91
CA CYS A 205 -11.93 -4.59 20.78
C CYS A 205 -12.19 -3.17 20.25
N LYS A 206 -13.43 -2.84 19.86
CA LYS A 206 -13.78 -1.56 19.20
C LYS A 206 -12.88 -1.23 18.00
N ALA A 207 -12.52 -2.26 17.21
CA ALA A 207 -11.65 -2.09 16.06
C ALA A 207 -12.25 -1.12 15.02
N LEU A 208 -11.39 -0.29 14.43
CA LEU A 208 -11.79 0.65 13.37
C LEU A 208 -12.31 -0.11 12.15
N ARG A 209 -13.42 0.37 11.58
CA ARG A 209 -14.01 -0.17 10.36
C ARG A 209 -13.29 0.40 9.14
N LEU A 210 -13.07 -0.43 8.11
CA LEU A 210 -12.44 0.03 6.86
C LEU A 210 -13.44 0.68 5.89
N ALA A 211 -14.74 0.43 6.03
CA ALA A 211 -15.75 0.94 5.10
C ALA A 211 -15.69 2.48 4.88
N PRO A 212 -15.52 3.33 5.92
CA PRO A 212 -15.39 4.78 5.71
C PRO A 212 -14.20 5.18 4.83
N PHE A 213 -13.07 4.48 4.94
CA PHE A 213 -11.90 4.73 4.10
C PHE A 213 -12.20 4.45 2.63
N PHE A 214 -12.84 3.32 2.32
CA PHE A 214 -13.17 2.97 0.94
C PHE A 214 -14.27 3.85 0.34
N GLN A 215 -15.21 4.34 1.15
CA GLN A 215 -16.19 5.36 0.72
C GLN A 215 -15.49 6.67 0.35
N GLN A 216 -14.51 7.11 1.16
CA GLN A 216 -13.70 8.29 0.86
C GLN A 216 -12.84 8.09 -0.40
N LEU A 217 -12.25 6.90 -0.57
CA LEU A 217 -11.48 6.55 -1.76
C LEU A 217 -12.35 6.61 -3.02
N GLN A 218 -13.55 6.03 -3.01
CA GLN A 218 -14.48 6.08 -4.13
C GLN A 218 -14.86 7.54 -4.47
N ALA A 219 -15.15 8.35 -3.45
CA ALA A 219 -15.44 9.78 -3.64
C ALA A 219 -14.24 10.56 -4.19
N ALA A 220 -13.02 10.26 -3.76
CA ALA A 220 -11.79 10.88 -4.25
C ALA A 220 -11.54 10.55 -5.73
N LEU A 221 -11.70 9.27 -6.11
CA LEU A 221 -11.58 8.81 -7.50
C LEU A 221 -12.65 9.46 -8.38
N ALA A 222 -13.91 9.53 -7.92
CA ALA A 222 -14.98 10.17 -8.67
C ALA A 222 -14.76 11.67 -8.86
N LYS A 223 -14.33 12.37 -7.80
CA LYS A 223 -13.96 13.78 -7.85
C LYS A 223 -12.83 14.04 -8.86
N ARG A 224 -11.81 13.17 -8.87
CA ARG A 224 -10.67 13.28 -9.78
C ARG A 224 -11.07 13.08 -11.25
N ALA A 225 -12.01 12.17 -11.52
CA ALA A 225 -12.59 11.97 -12.85
C ALA A 225 -13.44 13.17 -13.33
N ASN A 226 -13.76 14.13 -12.45
CA ASN A 226 -14.55 15.33 -12.71
C ASN A 226 -15.93 15.01 -13.33
N ARG A 227 -16.57 13.93 -12.87
CA ARG A 227 -17.94 13.52 -13.27
C ARG A 227 -18.72 13.01 -12.05
N ALA A 228 -20.04 13.16 -12.10
CA ALA A 228 -20.92 12.70 -11.02
C ALA A 228 -20.98 11.17 -10.90
N ASP A 229 -20.97 10.47 -12.04
CA ASP A 229 -20.97 9.00 -12.13
C ASP A 229 -19.96 8.56 -13.20
N PRO A 230 -18.66 8.50 -12.86
CA PRO A 230 -17.61 8.18 -13.82
C PRO A 230 -17.47 6.68 -14.03
N THR A 231 -17.21 6.29 -15.28
CA THR A 231 -16.76 4.95 -15.61
C THR A 231 -15.29 4.81 -15.23
N ILE A 232 -15.01 4.13 -14.12
CA ILE A 232 -13.64 3.91 -13.64
C ILE A 232 -13.23 2.46 -13.89
N ALA A 233 -12.05 2.27 -14.48
CA ALA A 233 -11.46 0.96 -14.71
C ALA A 233 -10.16 0.80 -13.91
N LEU A 234 -9.89 -0.43 -13.46
CA LEU A 234 -8.63 -0.85 -12.87
C LEU A 234 -7.85 -1.66 -13.93
N LEU A 235 -6.74 -1.09 -14.41
CA LEU A 235 -5.84 -1.71 -15.38
C LEU A 235 -4.87 -2.65 -14.66
N THR A 236 -5.00 -3.96 -14.91
CA THR A 236 -4.16 -5.00 -14.33
C THR A 236 -3.18 -5.58 -15.37
N PRO A 237 -1.97 -6.02 -14.98
CA PRO A 237 -1.08 -6.79 -15.86
C PRO A 237 -1.61 -8.18 -16.22
N GLY A 238 -2.73 -8.58 -15.61
CA GLY A 238 -3.41 -9.84 -15.85
C GLY A 238 -3.13 -10.90 -14.79
N PRO A 239 -3.66 -12.11 -14.97
CA PRO A 239 -3.79 -13.07 -13.88
C PRO A 239 -2.48 -13.69 -13.38
N ARG A 240 -1.41 -13.64 -14.19
CA ARG A 240 -0.08 -14.15 -13.82
C ARG A 240 0.70 -13.19 -12.89
N HIS A 241 0.15 -12.04 -12.56
CA HIS A 241 0.78 -11.09 -11.65
C HIS A 241 0.51 -11.49 -10.19
N SER A 242 1.52 -11.45 -9.32
CA SER A 242 1.41 -11.86 -7.92
C SER A 242 0.33 -11.10 -7.13
N ASP A 243 0.08 -9.85 -7.50
CA ASP A 243 -0.96 -9.02 -6.88
C ASP A 243 -2.31 -9.03 -7.60
N PHE A 244 -2.52 -9.89 -8.61
CA PHE A 244 -3.78 -9.94 -9.36
C PHE A 244 -4.99 -10.14 -8.45
N PHE A 245 -4.86 -10.96 -7.40
CA PHE A 245 -5.91 -11.11 -6.39
C PHE A 245 -6.30 -9.76 -5.77
N SER A 246 -5.32 -8.97 -5.34
CA SER A 246 -5.54 -7.63 -4.76
C SER A 246 -6.28 -6.73 -5.75
N HIS A 247 -5.87 -6.74 -7.02
CA HIS A 247 -6.46 -5.95 -8.10
C HIS A 247 -7.94 -6.32 -8.30
N ALA A 248 -8.23 -7.61 -8.49
CA ALA A 248 -9.57 -8.11 -8.74
C ALA A 248 -10.50 -7.88 -7.54
N TYR A 249 -9.98 -8.09 -6.32
CA TYR A 249 -10.77 -7.89 -5.10
C TYR A 249 -11.11 -6.42 -4.90
N LEU A 250 -10.15 -5.51 -5.09
CA LEU A 250 -10.36 -4.07 -5.00
C LEU A 250 -11.36 -3.59 -6.06
N ALA A 251 -11.18 -3.99 -7.32
CA ALA A 251 -12.08 -3.63 -8.42
C ALA A 251 -13.52 -4.07 -8.10
N ARG A 252 -13.71 -5.33 -7.69
CA ARG A 252 -15.03 -5.85 -7.32
C ARG A 252 -15.66 -5.09 -6.15
N TYR A 253 -14.87 -4.78 -5.11
CA TYR A 253 -15.39 -4.10 -3.92
C TYR A 253 -15.81 -2.66 -4.20
N LEU A 254 -15.04 -1.95 -5.02
CA LEU A 254 -15.31 -0.55 -5.39
C LEU A 254 -16.26 -0.41 -6.60
N GLY A 255 -16.63 -1.52 -7.26
CA GLY A 255 -17.46 -1.51 -8.47
C GLY A 255 -16.73 -0.97 -9.71
N LEU A 256 -15.40 -1.13 -9.78
CA LEU A 256 -14.59 -0.73 -10.94
C LEU A 256 -14.56 -1.84 -11.99
N LEU A 257 -14.41 -1.47 -13.25
CA LEU A 257 -14.17 -2.43 -14.33
C LEU A 257 -12.74 -2.99 -14.21
N LEU A 258 -12.56 -4.30 -14.10
CA LEU A 258 -11.23 -4.91 -14.18
C LEU A 258 -10.87 -5.15 -15.65
N VAL A 259 -9.77 -4.57 -16.12
CA VAL A 259 -9.37 -4.60 -17.55
C VAL A 259 -7.88 -4.87 -17.71
N GLU A 260 -7.49 -5.52 -18.80
CA GLU A 260 -6.10 -5.65 -19.24
C GLU A 260 -5.79 -4.65 -20.37
N GLY A 261 -4.51 -4.42 -20.67
CA GLY A 261 -4.11 -3.50 -21.75
C GLY A 261 -4.74 -3.87 -23.09
N GLY A 262 -4.87 -5.17 -23.34
CA GLY A 262 -5.51 -5.72 -24.54
C GLY A 262 -7.00 -5.44 -24.64
N ASP A 263 -7.72 -5.09 -23.57
CA ASP A 263 -9.16 -4.77 -23.61
C ASP A 263 -9.41 -3.32 -24.02
N LEU A 264 -8.38 -2.48 -23.93
CA LEU A 264 -8.46 -1.04 -24.09
C LEU A 264 -8.01 -0.60 -25.49
N ARG A 265 -8.54 0.54 -25.93
CA ARG A 265 -8.12 1.22 -27.14
C ARG A 265 -8.11 2.73 -26.92
N VAL A 266 -7.04 3.38 -27.37
CA VAL A 266 -6.97 4.83 -27.43
C VAL A 266 -7.58 5.33 -28.74
N VAL A 267 -8.47 6.31 -28.66
CA VAL A 267 -9.06 7.02 -29.80
C VAL A 267 -9.04 8.52 -29.54
N GLY A 268 -8.23 9.25 -30.31
CA GLY A 268 -7.93 10.65 -30.01
C GLY A 268 -7.25 10.78 -28.66
N GLU A 269 -7.85 11.54 -27.75
CA GLU A 269 -7.35 11.78 -26.39
C GLU A 269 -8.12 10.97 -25.32
N HIS A 270 -8.80 9.90 -25.71
CA HIS A 270 -9.62 9.09 -24.80
C HIS A 270 -9.20 7.62 -24.80
N VAL A 271 -9.21 7.00 -23.62
CA VAL A 271 -9.13 5.54 -23.45
C VAL A 271 -10.55 5.00 -23.44
N SER A 272 -10.80 3.94 -24.21
CA SER A 272 -12.09 3.26 -24.26
C SER A 272 -11.94 1.76 -24.09
N LEU A 273 -12.91 1.13 -23.42
CA LEU A 273 -13.07 -0.31 -23.37
C LEU A 273 -13.68 -0.80 -24.69
N LYS A 274 -13.15 -1.91 -25.22
CA LYS A 274 -13.76 -2.63 -26.35
C LYS A 274 -14.93 -3.47 -25.86
N THR A 275 -16.14 -3.19 -26.34
CA THR A 275 -17.32 -4.00 -26.08
C THR A 275 -17.87 -4.57 -27.40
N LEU A 276 -18.83 -5.49 -27.32
CA LEU A 276 -19.52 -6.00 -28.51
C LEU A 276 -20.36 -4.92 -29.22
N GLU A 277 -20.82 -3.91 -28.48
CA GLU A 277 -21.65 -2.81 -28.98
C GLU A 277 -20.81 -1.62 -29.49
N GLY A 278 -19.50 -1.63 -29.25
CA GLY A 278 -18.59 -0.58 -29.70
C GLY A 278 -17.58 -0.19 -28.63
N LEU A 279 -17.08 1.04 -28.72
CA LEU A 279 -16.12 1.58 -27.76
C LEU A 279 -16.86 2.31 -26.64
N MET A 280 -16.66 1.86 -25.40
CA MET A 280 -17.20 2.52 -24.21
C MET A 280 -16.11 3.40 -23.57
N PRO A 281 -16.27 4.73 -23.49
CA PRO A 281 -15.28 5.61 -22.88
C PRO A 281 -15.02 5.28 -21.40
N ILE A 282 -13.76 5.38 -20.99
CA ILE A 282 -13.34 5.26 -19.58
C ILE A 282 -12.97 6.65 -19.06
N ASP A 283 -13.55 7.02 -17.93
CA ASP A 283 -13.36 8.32 -17.31
C ASP A 283 -12.13 8.38 -16.39
N SER A 284 -11.69 7.26 -15.83
CA SER A 284 -10.44 7.20 -15.08
C SER A 284 -9.89 5.78 -15.05
N LEU A 285 -8.57 5.67 -15.09
CA LEU A 285 -7.84 4.42 -15.06
C LEU A 285 -7.01 4.34 -13.78
N VAL A 286 -7.43 3.50 -12.84
CA VAL A 286 -6.60 3.08 -11.71
C VAL A 286 -5.60 2.05 -12.24
N ARG A 287 -4.32 2.42 -12.28
CA ARG A 287 -3.24 1.64 -12.88
C ARG A 287 -2.58 0.75 -11.85
N CYS A 288 -2.56 -0.55 -12.13
CA CYS A 288 -1.76 -1.56 -11.45
C CYS A 288 -0.64 -2.14 -12.33
N VAL A 289 -0.40 -1.52 -13.49
CA VAL A 289 0.68 -1.84 -14.44
C VAL A 289 1.83 -0.86 -14.20
N ALA A 290 3.08 -1.33 -14.14
CA ALA A 290 4.25 -0.46 -13.99
C ALA A 290 4.34 0.58 -15.12
N GLY A 291 4.91 1.75 -14.82
CA GLY A 291 4.84 2.92 -15.67
C GLY A 291 5.67 2.77 -16.93
N ASP A 292 6.84 2.13 -16.83
CA ASP A 292 7.77 1.84 -17.92
C ASP A 292 7.18 0.92 -19.00
N VAL A 293 6.17 0.12 -18.67
CA VAL A 293 5.47 -0.79 -19.60
C VAL A 293 4.03 -0.37 -19.89
N ALA A 294 3.62 0.82 -19.45
CA ALA A 294 2.23 1.26 -19.52
C ALA A 294 1.79 1.71 -20.93
N ASP A 295 2.74 2.05 -21.82
CA ASP A 295 2.46 2.45 -23.20
C ASP A 295 3.44 1.78 -24.17
N PRO A 296 2.96 0.83 -25.01
CA PRO A 296 3.80 0.17 -26.00
C PRO A 296 4.39 1.09 -27.08
N LEU A 297 3.80 2.27 -27.31
CA LEU A 297 4.26 3.18 -28.35
C LEU A 297 5.49 3.98 -27.93
N GLU A 298 5.53 4.41 -26.67
CA GLU A 298 6.50 5.40 -26.20
C GLU A 298 7.39 4.91 -25.06
N LEU A 299 7.03 3.82 -24.36
CA LEU A 299 7.72 3.35 -23.16
C LEU A 299 8.32 1.96 -23.35
N ASP A 300 7.51 0.96 -23.71
CA ASP A 300 7.98 -0.42 -23.96
C ASP A 300 7.34 -1.06 -25.20
N SER A 301 8.04 -1.00 -26.34
CA SER A 301 7.56 -1.61 -27.59
C SER A 301 7.52 -3.14 -27.60
N ALA A 302 8.10 -3.81 -26.59
CA ALA A 302 8.09 -5.27 -26.51
C ALA A 302 6.86 -5.82 -25.77
N GLY A 303 6.19 -5.00 -24.97
CA GLY A 303 5.05 -5.37 -24.13
C GLY A 303 3.71 -4.81 -24.61
N PHE A 304 2.62 -5.33 -24.03
CA PHE A 304 1.24 -4.84 -24.22
C PHE A 304 0.47 -4.75 -22.90
N ALA A 305 1.18 -4.45 -21.80
CA ALA A 305 0.58 -4.39 -20.46
C ALA A 305 -0.43 -3.24 -20.33
N GLY A 306 -0.20 -2.11 -21.02
CA GLY A 306 -1.18 -1.05 -21.22
C GLY A 306 -1.57 -0.85 -22.70
N PRO A 307 -2.58 -0.01 -22.97
CA PRO A 307 -3.00 0.29 -24.34
C PRO A 307 -2.00 1.18 -25.06
N VAL A 308 -1.85 0.94 -26.37
CA VAL A 308 -1.03 1.76 -27.27
C VAL A 308 -1.53 3.21 -27.27
N GLY A 309 -0.64 4.17 -26.99
CA GLY A 309 -0.94 5.60 -26.96
C GLY A 309 -1.48 6.11 -25.61
N LEU A 310 -1.36 5.33 -24.54
CA LEU A 310 -1.79 5.76 -23.20
C LEU A 310 -1.11 7.07 -22.78
N LEU A 311 0.18 7.25 -23.09
CA LEU A 311 0.93 8.42 -22.69
C LEU A 311 0.43 9.69 -23.39
N GLN A 312 -0.06 9.57 -24.63
CA GLN A 312 -0.74 10.67 -25.32
C GLN A 312 -1.97 11.13 -24.55
N VAL A 313 -2.79 10.19 -24.05
CA VAL A 313 -3.95 10.51 -23.21
C VAL A 313 -3.51 11.20 -21.93
N VAL A 314 -2.45 10.69 -21.27
CA VAL A 314 -1.92 11.29 -20.03
C VAL A 314 -1.39 12.70 -20.27
N ARG A 315 -0.77 13.01 -21.42
CA ARG A 315 -0.33 14.38 -21.74
C ARG A 315 -1.49 15.33 -21.94
N ALA A 316 -2.56 14.89 -22.59
CA ALA A 316 -3.77 15.71 -22.77
C ALA A 316 -4.56 15.86 -21.46
N GLN A 317 -4.62 14.79 -20.66
CA GLN A 317 -5.47 14.67 -19.48
C GLN A 317 -4.72 13.91 -18.36
N PRO A 318 -3.80 14.56 -17.63
CA PRO A 318 -2.92 13.86 -16.69
C PRO A 318 -3.64 13.21 -15.50
N ASP A 319 -4.85 13.68 -15.18
CA ASP A 319 -5.68 13.09 -14.13
C ASP A 319 -6.43 11.82 -14.57
N ARG A 320 -6.37 11.46 -15.86
CA ARG A 320 -7.05 10.27 -16.41
C ARG A 320 -6.45 8.96 -15.90
N VAL A 321 -5.18 8.95 -15.53
CA VAL A 321 -4.48 7.76 -15.02
C VAL A 321 -4.02 7.99 -13.58
N VAL A 322 -4.22 6.99 -12.73
CA VAL A 322 -4.03 7.08 -11.28
C VAL A 322 -3.30 5.83 -10.77
N ASN A 323 -2.16 5.89 -10.11
CA ASN A 323 -1.30 7.07 -9.92
C ASN A 323 -0.67 7.53 -11.24
N ALA A 324 -0.10 8.74 -11.23
CA ALA A 324 0.56 9.31 -12.39
C ALA A 324 1.71 8.40 -12.89
N LEU A 325 1.93 8.37 -14.20
CA LEU A 325 3.08 7.69 -14.77
C LEU A 325 4.38 8.35 -14.30
N GLY A 326 5.36 7.53 -13.92
CA GLY A 326 6.65 7.99 -13.41
C GLY A 326 6.71 8.24 -11.90
N SER A 327 5.62 8.05 -11.15
CA SER A 327 5.65 8.20 -9.69
C SER A 327 6.64 7.25 -9.00
N ALA A 328 6.92 6.08 -9.60
CA ALA A 328 7.87 5.07 -9.13
C ALA A 328 9.28 5.62 -8.79
N ILE A 329 9.72 6.72 -9.39
CA ILE A 329 11.01 7.33 -9.03
C ILE A 329 11.10 7.73 -7.56
N ALA A 330 9.97 8.02 -6.91
CA ALA A 330 9.92 8.29 -5.47
C ALA A 330 10.23 7.06 -4.60
N GLU A 331 10.18 5.85 -5.18
CA GLU A 331 10.51 4.59 -4.51
C GLU A 331 12.02 4.28 -4.52
N ASN A 332 12.83 5.10 -5.23
CA ASN A 332 14.27 4.91 -5.27
C ASN A 332 14.87 5.00 -3.84
N ARG A 333 15.32 3.85 -3.34
CA ARG A 333 15.86 3.70 -1.98
C ARG A 333 17.11 4.54 -1.73
N GLY A 334 17.83 4.96 -2.77
CA GLY A 334 18.97 5.88 -2.68
C GLY A 334 18.58 7.30 -2.25
N LEU A 335 17.33 7.70 -2.43
CA LEU A 335 16.81 9.00 -1.95
C LEU A 335 16.79 9.10 -0.43
N SER A 336 16.82 7.98 0.29
CA SER A 336 16.68 7.89 1.75
C SER A 336 17.59 8.83 2.53
N ALA A 337 18.87 8.91 2.14
CA ALA A 337 19.85 9.79 2.78
C ALA A 337 19.50 11.29 2.64
N TYR A 338 18.74 11.64 1.61
CA TYR A 338 18.37 13.01 1.27
C TYR A 338 17.00 13.41 1.83
N LEU A 339 16.14 12.44 2.20
CA LEU A 339 14.77 12.69 2.67
C LEU A 339 14.67 13.68 3.84
N PRO A 340 15.54 13.66 4.87
CA PRO A 340 15.47 14.65 5.95
C PRO A 340 15.66 16.10 5.45
N GLY A 341 16.63 16.32 4.57
CA GLY A 341 16.86 17.65 3.97
C GLY A 341 15.74 18.05 3.00
N LEU A 342 15.24 17.09 2.23
CA LEU A 342 14.10 17.30 1.34
C LEU A 342 12.81 17.62 2.10
N ALA A 343 12.58 17.01 3.26
CA ALA A 343 11.44 17.32 4.12
C ALA A 343 11.44 18.80 4.55
N GLN A 344 12.60 19.28 5.03
CA GLN A 344 12.76 20.69 5.38
C GLN A 344 12.53 21.62 4.18
N GLN A 345 13.07 21.29 3.01
CA GLN A 345 12.99 22.15 1.83
C GLN A 345 11.61 22.16 1.16
N LEU A 346 10.94 21.01 1.08
CA LEU A 346 9.72 20.83 0.29
C LEU A 346 8.45 20.96 1.11
N VAL A 347 8.47 20.54 2.38
CA VAL A 347 7.29 20.56 3.27
C VAL A 347 7.48 21.42 4.53
N GLY A 348 8.69 21.91 4.81
CA GLY A 348 8.95 22.84 5.90
C GLY A 348 8.90 22.22 7.30
N GLU A 349 9.09 20.90 7.41
CA GLU A 349 9.02 20.15 8.67
C GLU A 349 10.08 19.04 8.70
N ASP A 350 10.50 18.65 9.91
CA ASP A 350 11.38 17.51 10.12
C ASP A 350 10.70 16.20 9.71
N LEU A 351 11.48 15.29 9.12
CA LEU A 351 11.01 13.96 8.77
C LEU A 351 10.62 13.18 10.04
N LEU A 352 9.35 12.81 10.15
CA LEU A 352 8.74 12.25 11.36
C LEU A 352 9.11 10.78 11.61
N ILE A 353 9.25 9.98 10.54
CA ILE A 353 9.70 8.60 10.63
C ILE A 353 10.89 8.42 9.68
N PRO A 354 12.08 8.05 10.17
CA PRO A 354 13.23 7.78 9.32
C PRO A 354 13.05 6.45 8.57
N ASP A 355 13.86 6.24 7.55
CA ASP A 355 13.97 4.93 6.93
C ASP A 355 14.81 3.98 7.80
N GLY A 356 14.69 2.69 7.54
CA GLY A 356 15.66 1.70 7.99
C GLY A 356 17.07 2.05 7.48
N PRO A 357 18.13 1.70 8.24
CA PRO A 357 19.51 1.97 7.83
C PRO A 357 19.79 1.45 6.43
N ARG A 358 20.17 2.35 5.51
CA ARG A 358 20.59 2.03 4.15
C ARG A 358 21.59 3.06 3.66
N THR A 359 22.51 2.63 2.81
CA THR A 359 23.59 3.47 2.28
C THR A 359 23.60 3.37 0.77
N TRP A 360 23.57 4.52 0.09
CA TRP A 360 23.74 4.57 -1.36
C TRP A 360 25.23 4.68 -1.70
N LEU A 361 25.76 3.74 -2.48
CA LEU A 361 27.19 3.66 -2.80
C LEU A 361 27.61 4.58 -3.95
N GLY A 362 26.75 5.50 -4.39
CA GLY A 362 27.02 6.40 -5.51
C GLY A 362 27.69 7.73 -5.11
N ASP A 363 27.64 8.12 -3.83
CA ASP A 363 28.33 9.30 -3.31
C ASP A 363 29.66 8.96 -2.61
N ALA A 364 30.44 10.00 -2.28
CA ALA A 364 31.77 9.82 -1.68
C ALA A 364 31.72 9.23 -0.28
N VAL A 365 30.63 9.45 0.48
CA VAL A 365 30.47 8.95 1.85
C VAL A 365 30.09 7.47 1.81
N GLY A 366 29.12 7.11 0.97
CA GLY A 366 28.67 5.73 0.81
C GLY A 366 29.75 4.79 0.31
N ARG A 367 30.66 5.25 -0.56
CA ARG A 367 31.80 4.45 -1.04
C ARG A 367 32.84 4.08 0.03
N GLN A 368 32.77 4.65 1.24
CA GLN A 368 33.71 4.36 2.32
C GLN A 368 33.26 3.21 3.24
N HIS A 369 32.01 2.75 3.10
CA HIS A 369 31.48 1.55 3.76
C HIS A 369 31.81 0.30 2.95
#